data_AF-A0A9P1EMV2-F1
#
_entry.id   AF-A0A9P1EMV2-F1
#
_cell.length_a   1.000
_cell.length_b   1.000
_cell.length_c   1.000
_cell.angle_alpha   90.00
_cell.angle_beta   90.00
_cell.angle_gamma   90.00
#
_symmetry.space_group_name_H-M   'P 1'
#
loop_
_entity.id
_entity.type
_entity.pdbx_description
1 polymer ?
#
loop_
_entity_poly.entity_id
_entity_poly.type
_entity_poly.pdbx_seq_one_letter_code
_entity_poly.pdbx_strand_id
1 'polypeptide(L)'
;MLKEKKSKSSVIPAVEVDPPGCSFNPFPECHQDALAVAVADEMKKVYRDELGPEPVPLTVPGDTVDEDNMYFLDVDDASDDDVDNIAEDGNMEPEKRVQKTKVVTRVERNKKARRKDQLKVEAEVEKVKNLSKEIDSLQDIIQEIAKEDEEKQKRHIRRVVSKQEKLKSFPPRLGKRKFQPAPVQVLLSEEITGSLRQLKGCSTLAQDRFKSLEKRGLVVPSKKTGRR
;
A
#
# COMPACT_ATOMS: atom_id res chain seq x y z
N MET A 1 37.50 -30.43 -11.14
CA MET A 1 36.60 -29.82 -10.14
C MET A 1 36.03 -28.52 -10.71
N LEU A 2 34.76 -28.53 -11.08
CA LEU A 2 34.06 -27.32 -11.54
C LEU A 2 33.78 -26.46 -10.30
N LYS A 3 34.42 -25.29 -10.18
CA LYS A 3 34.13 -24.33 -9.12
C LYS A 3 32.67 -23.89 -9.25
N GLU A 4 31.84 -24.22 -8.28
CA GLU A 4 30.48 -23.67 -8.18
C GLU A 4 30.56 -22.14 -8.16
N LYS A 5 29.85 -21.51 -9.11
CA LYS A 5 29.75 -20.05 -9.17
C LYS A 5 28.92 -19.60 -7.98
N LYS A 6 29.51 -18.86 -7.05
CA LYS A 6 28.79 -18.22 -5.93
C LYS A 6 27.59 -17.44 -6.47
N SER A 7 26.43 -17.63 -5.84
CA SER A 7 25.23 -16.87 -6.17
C SER A 7 25.50 -15.38 -5.97
N LYS A 8 25.07 -14.55 -6.94
CA LYS A 8 25.21 -13.10 -6.85
C LYS A 8 24.28 -12.59 -5.75
N SER A 9 24.80 -11.75 -4.84
CA SER A 9 24.02 -11.19 -3.73
C SER A 9 22.97 -10.18 -4.18
N SER A 10 23.16 -9.54 -5.35
CA SER A 10 22.26 -8.51 -5.88
C SER A 10 22.14 -8.63 -7.41
N VAL A 11 21.00 -8.19 -7.95
CA VAL A 11 20.75 -8.12 -9.40
C VAL A 11 21.59 -7.01 -10.05
N ILE A 12 21.75 -5.90 -9.33
CA ILE A 12 22.49 -4.71 -9.76
C ILE A 12 24.00 -4.97 -9.70
N PRO A 13 24.78 -4.55 -10.72
CA PRO A 13 26.23 -4.70 -10.73
C PRO A 13 26.90 -3.93 -9.59
N ALA A 14 28.08 -4.40 -9.17
CA ALA A 14 28.82 -3.76 -8.09
C ALA A 14 29.34 -2.36 -8.44
N VAL A 15 29.63 -2.14 -9.72
CA VAL A 15 30.09 -0.86 -10.28
C VAL A 15 29.22 -0.56 -11.48
N GLU A 16 28.56 0.59 -11.44
CA GLU A 16 27.81 1.12 -12.58
C GLU A 16 28.75 2.00 -13.40
N VAL A 17 28.58 1.96 -14.72
CA VAL A 17 29.35 2.78 -15.65
C VAL A 17 28.51 4.00 -15.96
N ASP A 18 29.08 5.18 -15.72
CA ASP A 18 28.44 6.45 -16.03
C ASP A 18 28.31 6.66 -17.55
N PRO A 19 27.34 7.47 -18.01
CA PRO A 19 27.18 7.75 -19.43
C PRO A 19 28.41 8.47 -20.00
N PRO A 20 28.69 8.31 -21.32
CA PRO A 20 29.89 8.87 -21.94
C PRO A 20 29.99 10.40 -21.84
N GLY A 21 28.86 11.10 -21.69
CA GLY A 21 28.80 12.54 -21.45
C GLY A 21 29.40 13.02 -20.12
N CYS A 22 29.60 12.11 -19.16
CA CYS A 22 30.28 12.40 -17.88
C CYS A 22 31.81 12.25 -17.98
N SER A 23 32.34 11.87 -19.14
CA SER A 23 33.78 11.77 -19.33
C SER A 23 34.44 13.15 -19.28
N PHE A 24 35.77 13.17 -19.09
CA PHE A 24 36.54 14.42 -19.02
C PHE A 24 36.50 15.22 -20.34
N ASN A 25 36.50 14.53 -21.47
CA ASN A 25 36.46 15.13 -22.80
C ASN A 25 35.35 14.43 -23.63
N PRO A 26 34.08 14.72 -23.33
CA PRO A 26 32.95 14.06 -23.97
C PRO A 26 32.72 14.61 -25.38
N PHE A 27 32.09 13.79 -26.23
CA PHE A 27 31.50 14.30 -27.47
C PHE A 27 30.38 15.30 -27.13
N PRO A 28 30.20 16.37 -27.93
CA PRO A 28 29.27 17.44 -27.61
C PRO A 28 27.84 16.95 -27.45
N GLU A 29 27.38 16.03 -28.29
CA GLU A 29 26.02 15.45 -28.21
C GLU A 29 25.82 14.69 -26.89
N CYS A 30 26.74 13.76 -26.57
CA CYS A 30 26.67 12.99 -25.33
C CYS A 30 26.75 13.88 -24.08
N HIS A 31 27.52 14.97 -24.14
CA HIS A 31 27.63 15.95 -23.06
C HIS A 31 26.31 16.67 -22.82
N GLN A 32 25.66 17.14 -23.88
CA GLN A 32 24.35 17.79 -23.79
C GLN A 32 23.29 16.84 -23.24
N ASP A 33 23.30 15.56 -23.64
CA ASP A 33 22.39 14.55 -23.10
C ASP A 33 22.58 14.37 -21.58
N ALA A 34 23.83 14.27 -21.13
CA ALA A 34 24.13 14.12 -19.71
C ALA A 34 23.75 15.37 -18.90
N LEU A 35 24.02 16.57 -19.44
CA LEU A 35 23.59 17.83 -18.85
C LEU A 35 22.06 17.92 -18.76
N ALA A 36 21.35 17.55 -19.82
CA ALA A 36 19.89 17.57 -19.85
C ALA A 36 19.29 16.69 -18.74
N VAL A 37 19.87 15.51 -18.50
CA VAL A 37 19.46 14.64 -17.37
C VAL A 37 19.71 15.33 -16.02
N ALA A 38 20.88 15.94 -15.82
CA ALA A 38 21.21 16.63 -14.59
C ALA A 38 20.27 17.83 -14.33
N VAL A 39 20.02 18.66 -15.36
CA VAL A 39 19.08 19.79 -15.28
C VAL A 39 17.67 19.29 -14.97
N ALA A 40 17.21 18.22 -15.62
CA ALA A 40 15.89 17.66 -15.35
C ALA A 40 15.73 17.22 -13.89
N ASP A 41 16.77 16.66 -13.27
CA ASP A 41 16.73 16.26 -11.87
C ASP A 41 16.75 17.44 -10.89
N GLU A 42 17.44 18.53 -11.20
CA GLU A 42 17.38 19.77 -10.41
C GLU A 42 16.01 20.46 -10.57
N MET A 43 15.48 20.57 -11.80
CA MET A 43 14.15 21.13 -12.06
C MET A 43 13.05 20.34 -11.35
N LYS A 44 13.16 19.00 -11.26
CA LYS A 44 12.23 18.20 -10.44
C LYS A 44 12.26 18.54 -8.95
N LYS A 45 13.38 19.05 -8.41
CA LYS A 45 13.43 19.51 -7.01
C LYS A 45 12.72 20.86 -6.89
N VAL A 46 13.04 21.79 -7.79
CA VAL A 46 12.38 23.10 -7.86
C VAL A 46 10.86 22.95 -7.97
N TYR A 47 10.36 22.15 -8.93
CA TYR A 47 8.93 21.92 -9.08
C TYR A 47 8.28 21.21 -7.88
N ARG A 48 9.03 20.38 -7.14
CA ARG A 48 8.50 19.79 -5.90
C ARG A 48 8.31 20.83 -4.81
N ASP A 49 9.17 21.83 -4.77
CA ASP A 49 9.11 22.88 -3.77
C ASP A 49 8.04 23.92 -4.14
N GLU A 50 7.88 24.23 -5.44
CA GLU A 50 6.91 25.20 -5.96
C GLU A 50 5.47 24.67 -6.05
N LEU A 51 5.29 23.44 -6.56
CA LEU A 51 3.97 22.80 -6.72
C LEU A 51 3.64 21.87 -5.55
N GLY A 52 4.54 21.75 -4.59
CA GLY A 52 4.33 20.93 -3.40
C GLY A 52 3.17 21.49 -2.57
N PRO A 53 2.39 20.61 -1.91
CA PRO A 53 1.44 21.10 -0.91
C PRO A 53 2.21 21.85 0.17
N GLU A 54 1.72 23.03 0.55
CA GLU A 54 2.28 23.76 1.68
C GLU A 54 2.24 22.86 2.93
N PRO A 55 3.32 22.86 3.74
CA PRO A 55 3.33 22.07 4.96
C PRO A 55 2.19 22.54 5.87
N VAL A 56 1.43 21.57 6.43
CA VAL A 56 0.37 21.89 7.39
C VAL A 56 0.99 22.74 8.51
N PRO A 57 0.44 23.92 8.79
CA PRO A 57 0.97 24.77 9.85
C PRO A 57 0.95 24.02 11.18
N LEU A 58 2.05 24.11 11.94
CA LEU A 58 2.19 23.43 13.24
C LEU A 58 1.20 23.95 14.27
N THR A 59 0.80 25.20 14.12
CA THR A 59 -0.19 25.87 14.95
C THR A 59 -1.18 26.55 14.03
N VAL A 60 -2.43 26.07 14.05
CA VAL A 60 -3.56 26.79 13.50
C VAL A 60 -4.02 27.74 14.60
N PRO A 61 -4.06 29.07 14.38
CA PRO A 61 -4.72 29.97 15.30
C PRO A 61 -6.23 29.71 15.23
N GLY A 62 -6.70 28.76 16.03
CA GLY A 62 -8.11 28.49 16.28
C GLY A 62 -8.47 28.88 17.70
N ASP A 63 -9.74 29.23 17.91
CA ASP A 63 -10.30 29.47 19.24
C ASP A 63 -10.08 28.23 20.12
N THR A 64 -9.87 28.45 21.43
CA THR A 64 -9.76 27.37 22.41
C THR A 64 -10.98 26.46 22.26
N VAL A 65 -10.75 25.19 21.94
CA VAL A 65 -11.83 24.20 21.87
C VAL A 65 -12.40 24.08 23.28
N ASP A 66 -13.64 24.53 23.50
CA ASP A 66 -14.34 24.37 24.77
C ASP A 66 -14.39 22.89 25.14
N GLU A 67 -14.23 22.57 26.44
CA GLU A 67 -14.13 21.19 26.94
C GLU A 67 -15.32 20.32 26.47
N ASP A 68 -16.50 20.92 26.30
CA ASP A 68 -17.72 20.26 25.80
C ASP A 68 -17.62 19.77 24.33
N ASN A 69 -16.87 20.47 23.49
CA ASN A 69 -16.66 20.09 22.09
C ASN A 69 -15.59 18.99 21.92
N MET A 70 -14.71 18.83 22.91
CA MET A 70 -13.71 17.76 22.92
C MET A 70 -14.38 16.39 23.02
N TYR A 71 -15.45 16.29 23.82
CA TYR A 71 -16.22 15.05 24.00
C TYR A 71 -16.98 14.59 22.75
N PHE A 72 -17.26 15.49 21.80
CA PHE A 72 -17.94 15.12 20.55
C PHE A 72 -16.98 14.59 19.47
N LEU A 73 -15.69 14.94 19.54
CA LEU A 73 -14.67 14.53 18.56
C LEU A 73 -14.15 13.11 18.80
N ASP A 74 -14.15 12.65 20.05
CA ASP A 74 -13.63 11.33 20.43
C ASP A 74 -14.63 10.16 20.20
N VAL A 75 -15.85 10.44 19.73
CA VAL A 75 -16.93 9.44 19.63
C VAL A 75 -16.89 8.63 18.32
N ASP A 76 -16.20 9.11 17.27
CA ASP A 76 -16.23 8.49 15.93
C ASP A 76 -15.06 7.49 15.66
N ASP A 77 -14.10 7.30 16.57
CA ASP A 77 -12.99 6.32 16.40
C ASP A 77 -13.23 4.96 17.09
N ALA A 78 -14.44 4.73 17.64
CA ALA A 78 -14.84 3.46 18.22
C ALA A 78 -15.83 2.71 17.31
N SER A 79 -15.39 2.35 16.10
CA SER A 79 -16.00 1.25 15.36
C SER A 79 -15.35 -0.06 15.83
N ASP A 80 -15.76 -0.55 17.00
CA ASP A 80 -15.62 -1.97 17.33
C ASP A 80 -17.01 -2.54 17.63
N ASP A 81 -17.36 -3.53 16.83
CA ASP A 81 -18.53 -4.38 16.96
C ASP A 81 -18.43 -5.11 18.30
N ASP A 82 -19.19 -4.67 19.32
CA ASP A 82 -19.57 -5.54 20.42
C ASP A 82 -21.04 -5.30 20.77
N VAL A 83 -21.85 -6.10 20.09
CA VAL A 83 -23.27 -6.27 20.37
C VAL A 83 -23.39 -7.18 21.58
N ASP A 84 -23.26 -6.64 22.79
CA ASP A 84 -23.72 -7.32 23.99
C ASP A 84 -24.62 -6.39 24.82
N ASN A 85 -25.93 -6.66 24.70
CA ASN A 85 -26.97 -6.11 25.57
C ASN A 85 -26.74 -6.60 27.01
N ILE A 86 -25.96 -5.86 27.79
CA ILE A 86 -25.97 -5.94 29.24
C ILE A 86 -27.20 -5.17 29.72
N ALA A 87 -28.29 -5.91 29.94
CA ALA A 87 -29.41 -5.44 30.74
C ALA A 87 -28.99 -5.47 32.21
N GLU A 88 -28.53 -4.33 32.72
CA GLU A 88 -28.36 -4.12 34.15
C GLU A 88 -29.68 -3.68 34.78
N ASP A 89 -29.93 -4.29 35.93
CA ASP A 89 -31.17 -4.39 36.69
C ASP A 89 -31.57 -3.03 37.29
N GLY A 90 -32.39 -2.29 36.54
CA GLY A 90 -33.08 -1.08 36.96
C GLY A 90 -34.54 -1.36 37.26
N ASN A 91 -34.82 -1.74 38.51
CA ASN A 91 -36.13 -1.99 39.08
C ASN A 91 -37.10 -0.80 38.91
N MET A 92 -37.89 -0.79 37.84
CA MET A 92 -39.14 -0.05 37.72
C MET A 92 -40.11 -0.92 36.90
N GLU A 93 -40.96 -1.67 37.60
CA GLU A 93 -42.05 -2.46 37.01
C GLU A 93 -42.96 -1.59 36.14
N PRO A 94 -43.15 -1.89 34.84
CA PRO A 94 -44.46 -1.78 34.24
C PRO A 94 -45.16 -3.11 34.53
N GLU A 95 -46.21 -3.07 35.37
CA GLU A 95 -47.12 -4.19 35.57
C GLU A 95 -47.49 -4.83 34.22
N LYS A 96 -46.84 -5.94 33.86
CA LYS A 96 -47.25 -6.77 32.73
C LYS A 96 -48.55 -7.42 33.15
N ARG A 97 -49.67 -6.76 32.84
CA ARG A 97 -51.01 -7.37 32.87
C ARG A 97 -50.93 -8.67 32.08
N VAL A 98 -50.87 -9.79 32.80
CA VAL A 98 -50.99 -11.14 32.24
C VAL A 98 -52.39 -11.22 31.62
N GLN A 99 -52.46 -10.94 30.33
CA GLN A 99 -53.71 -11.09 29.59
C GLN A 99 -54.10 -12.56 29.68
N LYS A 100 -55.17 -12.86 30.42
CA LYS A 100 -55.74 -14.20 30.53
C LYS A 100 -55.97 -14.71 29.10
N THR A 101 -55.16 -15.66 28.65
CA THR A 101 -55.34 -16.30 27.34
C THR A 101 -56.72 -16.94 27.35
N LYS A 102 -57.63 -16.48 26.47
CA LYS A 102 -58.96 -17.07 26.32
C LYS A 102 -58.81 -18.58 26.16
N VAL A 103 -59.59 -19.37 26.92
CA VAL A 103 -59.59 -20.83 26.83
C VAL A 103 -60.01 -21.21 25.42
N VAL A 104 -59.05 -21.65 24.62
CA VAL A 104 -59.23 -22.01 23.21
C VAL A 104 -60.06 -23.28 23.14
N THR A 105 -61.12 -23.27 22.35
CA THR A 105 -61.99 -24.42 22.17
C THR A 105 -61.26 -25.59 21.49
N ARG A 106 -61.69 -26.83 21.74
CA ARG A 106 -61.06 -28.04 21.15
C ARG A 106 -60.99 -27.98 19.61
N VAL A 107 -61.97 -27.32 18.98
CA VAL A 107 -62.06 -27.10 17.52
C VAL A 107 -60.98 -26.14 17.03
N GLU A 108 -60.76 -25.03 17.73
CA GLU A 108 -59.71 -24.05 17.40
C GLU A 108 -58.31 -24.64 17.59
N ARG A 109 -58.12 -25.53 18.57
CA ARG A 109 -56.85 -26.25 18.79
C ARG A 109 -56.53 -27.19 17.61
N ASN A 110 -57.52 -27.95 17.13
CA ASN A 110 -57.37 -28.81 15.96
C ASN A 110 -57.18 -28.02 14.66
N LYS A 111 -57.84 -26.86 14.52
CA LYS A 111 -57.65 -25.95 13.38
C LYS A 111 -56.23 -25.37 13.35
N LYS A 112 -55.69 -25.00 14.51
CA LYS A 112 -54.28 -24.57 14.64
C LYS A 112 -53.28 -25.69 14.35
N ALA A 113 -53.54 -26.92 14.82
CA ALA A 113 -52.68 -28.07 14.54
C ALA A 113 -52.61 -28.36 13.03
N ARG A 114 -53.76 -28.44 12.34
CA ARG A 114 -53.81 -28.63 10.88
C ARG A 114 -53.08 -27.55 10.11
N ARG A 115 -53.23 -26.28 10.50
CA ARG A 115 -52.52 -25.15 9.87
C ARG A 115 -51.01 -25.24 10.12
N LYS A 116 -50.58 -25.65 11.32
CA LYS A 116 -49.16 -25.85 11.64
C LYS A 116 -48.55 -26.97 10.79
N ASP A 117 -49.28 -28.05 10.57
CA ASP A 117 -48.80 -29.17 9.77
C ASP A 117 -48.74 -28.80 8.27
N GLN A 118 -49.72 -28.04 7.76
CA GLN A 118 -49.67 -27.45 6.41
C GLN A 118 -48.45 -26.55 6.23
N LEU A 119 -48.21 -25.62 7.17
CA LEU A 119 -47.06 -24.72 7.13
C LEU A 119 -45.72 -25.47 7.17
N LYS A 120 -45.64 -26.61 7.88
CA LYS A 120 -44.42 -27.44 7.89
C LYS A 120 -44.17 -28.10 6.55
N VAL A 121 -45.22 -28.68 5.95
CA VAL A 121 -45.11 -29.32 4.63
C VAL A 121 -44.76 -28.27 3.56
N GLU A 122 -45.37 -27.09 3.60
CA GLU A 122 -45.04 -25.97 2.72
C GLU A 122 -43.57 -25.56 2.89
N ALA A 123 -43.11 -25.41 4.14
CA ALA A 123 -41.71 -25.07 4.42
C ALA A 123 -40.72 -26.16 3.96
N GLU A 124 -41.08 -27.44 4.05
CA GLU A 124 -40.25 -28.54 3.54
C GLU A 124 -40.16 -28.53 2.01
N VAL A 125 -41.28 -28.27 1.33
CA VAL A 125 -41.31 -28.13 -0.13
C VAL A 125 -40.50 -26.92 -0.59
N GLU A 126 -40.59 -25.79 0.12
CA GLU A 126 -39.76 -24.61 -0.15
C GLU A 126 -38.27 -24.90 0.03
N LYS A 127 -37.89 -25.62 1.10
CA LYS A 127 -36.50 -26.05 1.31
C LYS A 127 -35.98 -26.90 0.16
N VAL A 128 -36.74 -27.91 -0.28
CA VAL A 128 -36.34 -28.77 -1.41
C VAL A 128 -36.19 -27.96 -2.70
N LYS A 129 -37.12 -27.01 -2.95
CA LYS A 129 -37.04 -26.09 -4.10
C LYS A 129 -35.83 -25.16 -4.03
N ASN A 130 -35.42 -24.74 -2.84
CA ASN A 130 -34.24 -23.90 -2.68
C ASN A 130 -32.97 -24.72 -2.92
N LEU A 131 -32.88 -25.94 -2.37
CA LEU A 131 -31.77 -26.85 -2.61
C LEU A 131 -31.61 -27.19 -4.10
N SER A 132 -32.70 -27.42 -4.84
CA SER A 132 -32.59 -27.68 -6.28
C SER A 132 -32.05 -26.45 -7.04
N LYS A 133 -32.49 -25.24 -6.68
CA LYS A 133 -31.98 -24.00 -7.30
C LYS A 133 -30.50 -23.78 -7.01
N GLU A 134 -30.05 -24.10 -5.80
CA GLU A 134 -28.64 -24.03 -5.41
C GLU A 134 -27.79 -25.05 -6.18
N ILE A 135 -28.31 -26.27 -6.39
CA ILE A 135 -27.62 -27.29 -7.19
C ILE A 135 -27.51 -26.85 -8.66
N ASP A 136 -28.58 -26.28 -9.22
CA ASP A 136 -28.59 -25.79 -10.59
C ASP A 136 -27.62 -24.61 -10.79
N SER A 137 -27.46 -23.74 -9.78
CA SER A 137 -26.53 -22.61 -9.84
C SER A 137 -25.06 -22.97 -9.61
N LEU A 138 -24.74 -24.20 -9.19
CA LEU A 138 -23.35 -24.63 -8.94
C LEU A 138 -22.44 -24.44 -10.15
N GLN A 139 -22.96 -24.67 -11.36
CA GLN A 139 -22.16 -24.51 -12.58
C GLN A 139 -21.75 -23.06 -12.82
N ASP A 140 -22.67 -22.12 -12.55
CA ASP A 140 -22.40 -20.68 -12.66
C ASP A 140 -21.39 -20.24 -11.59
N ILE A 141 -21.54 -20.74 -10.36
CA ILE A 141 -20.60 -20.48 -9.25
C ILE A 141 -19.20 -21.00 -9.58
N ILE A 142 -19.09 -22.21 -10.15
CA ILE A 142 -17.78 -22.78 -10.55
C ILE A 142 -17.13 -21.92 -11.64
N GLN A 143 -17.91 -21.45 -12.62
CA GLN A 143 -17.41 -20.56 -13.67
C GLN A 143 -16.98 -19.20 -13.12
N GLU A 144 -17.71 -18.66 -12.14
CA GLU A 144 -17.37 -17.42 -11.45
C GLU A 144 -16.07 -17.55 -10.65
N ILE A 145 -15.91 -18.62 -9.87
CA ILE A 145 -14.67 -18.93 -9.14
C ILE A 145 -13.49 -19.04 -10.11
N ALA A 146 -13.66 -19.75 -11.23
CA ALA A 146 -12.60 -19.90 -12.22
C ALA A 146 -12.16 -18.55 -12.82
N LYS A 147 -13.12 -17.66 -13.13
CA LYS A 147 -12.83 -16.30 -13.60
C LYS A 147 -12.10 -15.48 -12.52
N GLU A 148 -12.55 -15.54 -11.27
CA GLU A 148 -11.92 -14.83 -10.16
C GLU A 148 -10.48 -15.31 -9.91
N ASP A 149 -10.24 -16.62 -10.00
CA ASP A 149 -8.92 -17.22 -9.86
C ASP A 149 -7.97 -16.79 -10.98
N GLU A 150 -8.45 -16.76 -12.23
CA GLU A 150 -7.67 -16.21 -13.34
C GLU A 150 -7.29 -14.74 -13.11
N GLU A 151 -8.22 -13.93 -12.63
CA GLU A 151 -7.97 -12.52 -12.33
C GLU A 151 -6.97 -12.35 -11.17
N LYS A 152 -7.12 -13.14 -10.10
CA LYS A 152 -6.16 -13.20 -8.99
C LYS A 152 -4.78 -13.60 -9.49
N GLN A 153 -4.66 -14.60 -10.37
CA GLN A 153 -3.39 -15.01 -10.98
C GLN A 153 -2.79 -13.89 -11.83
N LYS A 154 -3.58 -13.27 -12.72
CA LYS A 154 -3.14 -12.12 -13.53
C LYS A 154 -2.63 -10.98 -12.64
N ARG A 155 -3.34 -10.67 -11.55
CA ARG A 155 -2.94 -9.65 -10.57
C ARG A 155 -1.64 -10.03 -9.85
N HIS A 156 -1.48 -11.30 -9.47
CA HIS A 156 -0.27 -11.80 -8.85
C HIS A 156 0.94 -11.68 -9.81
N ILE A 157 0.79 -12.14 -11.06
CA ILE A 157 1.85 -12.04 -12.08
C ILE A 157 2.26 -10.57 -12.28
N ARG A 158 1.31 -9.65 -12.44
CA ARG A 158 1.59 -8.21 -12.57
C ARG A 158 2.39 -7.67 -11.38
N ARG A 159 2.04 -8.09 -10.15
CA ARG A 159 2.77 -7.69 -8.93
C ARG A 159 4.20 -8.24 -8.92
N VAL A 160 4.39 -9.50 -9.31
CA VAL A 160 5.71 -10.14 -9.35
C VAL A 160 6.60 -9.46 -10.39
N VAL A 161 6.09 -9.24 -11.60
CA VAL A 161 6.81 -8.54 -12.69
C VAL A 161 7.20 -7.14 -12.24
N SER A 162 6.25 -6.35 -11.72
CA SER A 162 6.55 -4.99 -11.22
C SER A 162 7.60 -4.98 -10.11
N LYS A 163 7.58 -5.97 -9.19
CA LYS A 163 8.61 -6.12 -8.16
C LYS A 163 9.97 -6.43 -8.79
N GLN A 164 10.04 -7.36 -9.73
CA GLN A 164 11.29 -7.74 -10.41
C GLN A 164 11.88 -6.56 -11.19
N GLU A 165 11.05 -5.79 -11.90
CA GLU A 165 11.49 -4.58 -12.61
C GLU A 165 12.03 -3.52 -11.64
N LYS A 166 11.35 -3.29 -10.52
CA LYS A 166 11.82 -2.36 -9.48
C LYS A 166 13.17 -2.78 -8.90
N LEU A 167 13.38 -4.08 -8.67
CA LEU A 167 14.64 -4.61 -8.13
C LEU A 167 15.83 -4.46 -9.09
N LYS A 168 15.60 -4.22 -10.39
CA LYS A 168 16.67 -3.94 -11.36
C LYS A 168 17.24 -2.53 -11.21
N SER A 169 16.44 -1.57 -10.73
CA SER A 169 16.83 -0.15 -10.64
C SER A 169 16.98 0.35 -9.20
N PHE A 170 16.17 -0.17 -8.28
CA PHE A 170 16.11 0.27 -6.89
C PHE A 170 16.30 -0.90 -5.91
N PRO A 171 16.95 -0.65 -4.76
CA PRO A 171 17.04 -1.63 -3.70
C PRO A 171 15.65 -1.91 -3.08
N PRO A 172 15.44 -3.09 -2.49
CA PRO A 172 14.31 -3.31 -1.60
C PRO A 172 14.35 -2.32 -0.42
N ARG A 173 13.18 -2.00 0.14
CA ARG A 173 13.09 -1.08 1.27
C ARG A 173 13.60 -1.76 2.54
N LEU A 174 14.84 -1.49 2.91
CA LEU A 174 15.48 -2.07 4.10
C LEU A 174 15.23 -1.28 5.39
N GLY A 175 14.84 0.00 5.30
CA GLY A 175 14.67 0.85 6.47
C GLY A 175 13.69 2.00 6.27
N LYS A 176 13.70 2.95 7.23
CA LYS A 176 12.80 4.11 7.24
C LYS A 176 12.91 4.94 5.95
N ARG A 177 14.14 5.14 5.47
CA ARG A 177 14.46 6.01 4.33
C ARG A 177 14.45 5.25 3.01
N LYS A 178 13.99 5.93 1.96
CA LYS A 178 14.08 5.45 0.58
C LYS A 178 15.49 5.75 0.04
N PHE A 179 16.00 4.87 -0.82
CA PHE A 179 17.23 5.13 -1.55
C PHE A 179 17.05 6.34 -2.47
N GLN A 180 18.04 7.23 -2.46
CA GLN A 180 18.12 8.36 -3.35
C GLN A 180 19.39 8.22 -4.18
N PRO A 181 19.29 8.22 -5.53
CA PRO A 181 20.47 8.15 -6.39
C PRO A 181 21.36 9.37 -6.17
N ALA A 182 22.66 9.20 -6.41
CA ALA A 182 23.58 10.33 -6.44
C ALA A 182 23.28 11.20 -7.69
N PRO A 183 23.47 12.53 -7.59
CA PRO A 183 23.36 13.39 -8.77
C PRO A 183 24.41 13.00 -9.81
N VAL A 184 24.05 13.14 -11.09
CA VAL A 184 24.94 12.83 -12.22
C VAL A 184 26.14 13.79 -12.17
N GLN A 185 27.34 13.24 -12.33
CA GLN A 185 28.59 14.01 -12.29
C GLN A 185 28.95 14.47 -13.69
N VAL A 186 28.41 15.61 -14.12
CA VAL A 186 28.69 16.20 -15.43
C VAL A 186 29.46 17.50 -15.24
N LEU A 187 30.51 17.70 -16.03
CA LEU A 187 31.22 18.98 -16.10
C LEU A 187 30.36 20.01 -16.82
N LEU A 188 30.37 21.25 -16.36
CA LEU A 188 29.71 22.34 -17.09
C LEU A 188 30.49 22.69 -18.36
N SER A 189 29.84 23.30 -19.35
CA SER A 189 30.48 23.69 -20.62
C SER A 189 31.69 24.60 -20.40
N GLU A 190 31.66 25.44 -19.36
CA GLU A 190 32.77 26.32 -18.96
C GLU A 190 33.95 25.56 -18.33
N GLU A 191 33.70 24.37 -17.80
CA GLU A 191 34.68 23.55 -17.09
C GLU A 191 35.40 22.57 -18.01
N ILE A 192 34.86 22.33 -19.22
CA ILE A 192 35.46 21.48 -20.24
C ILE A 192 36.58 22.27 -20.93
N THR A 193 37.80 22.01 -20.50
CA THR A 193 39.01 22.71 -20.98
C THR A 193 39.91 21.84 -21.86
N GLY A 194 39.59 20.54 -22.02
CA GLY A 194 40.37 19.57 -22.78
C GLY A 194 41.74 19.20 -22.17
N SER A 195 42.18 19.89 -21.11
CA SER A 195 43.46 19.64 -20.41
C SER A 195 43.27 19.02 -19.01
N LEU A 196 43.83 17.83 -18.78
CA LEU A 196 43.74 17.15 -17.48
C LEU A 196 44.36 17.96 -16.33
N ARG A 197 45.28 18.89 -16.62
CA ARG A 197 45.90 19.77 -15.61
C ARG A 197 44.92 20.80 -15.05
N GLN A 198 43.85 21.10 -15.78
CA GLN A 198 42.83 22.07 -15.42
C GLN A 198 41.53 21.40 -14.95
N LEU A 199 41.52 20.07 -14.81
CA LEU A 199 40.38 19.29 -14.36
C LEU A 199 40.01 19.69 -12.92
N LYS A 200 38.78 20.16 -12.73
CA LYS A 200 38.22 20.38 -11.39
C LYS A 200 37.93 19.02 -10.75
N GLY A 201 38.35 18.85 -9.50
CA GLY A 201 38.20 17.57 -8.79
C GLY A 201 36.75 17.10 -8.74
N CYS A 202 36.51 15.88 -9.23
CA CYS A 202 35.20 15.22 -9.16
C CYS A 202 34.94 14.61 -7.77
N SER A 203 33.74 14.05 -7.57
CA SER A 203 33.34 13.47 -6.28
C SER A 203 34.25 12.31 -5.85
N THR A 204 34.33 12.06 -4.55
CA THR A 204 35.18 11.01 -3.99
C THR A 204 34.65 9.62 -4.38
N LEU A 205 35.50 8.73 -4.90
CA LEU A 205 35.16 7.33 -5.20
C LEU A 205 34.49 6.59 -4.03
N ALA A 206 34.88 6.92 -2.78
CA ALA A 206 34.26 6.34 -1.60
C ALA A 206 32.75 6.62 -1.50
N GLN A 207 32.30 7.82 -1.90
CA GLN A 207 30.87 8.16 -1.91
C GLN A 207 30.11 7.40 -2.99
N ASP A 208 30.69 7.25 -4.18
CA ASP A 208 30.13 6.42 -5.26
C ASP A 208 29.99 4.95 -4.81
N ARG A 209 31.05 4.37 -4.25
CA ARG A 209 31.02 2.98 -3.74
C ARG A 209 30.00 2.80 -2.62
N PHE A 210 29.88 3.75 -1.71
CA PHE A 210 28.88 3.72 -0.65
C PHE A 210 27.46 3.76 -1.22
N LYS A 211 27.21 4.62 -2.23
CA LYS A 211 25.92 4.68 -2.92
C LYS A 211 25.60 3.41 -3.70
N SER A 212 26.58 2.77 -4.31
CA SER A 212 26.44 1.44 -4.91
C SER A 212 26.04 0.36 -3.88
N LEU A 213 26.61 0.39 -2.68
CA LEU A 213 26.22 -0.54 -1.60
C LEU A 213 24.76 -0.32 -1.16
N GLU A 214 24.33 0.94 -1.03
CA GLU A 214 22.94 1.29 -0.75
C GLU A 214 22.01 0.82 -1.89
N LYS A 215 22.39 1.07 -3.15
CA LYS A 215 21.60 0.71 -4.35
C LYS A 215 21.43 -0.81 -4.49
N ARG A 216 22.44 -1.59 -4.09
CA ARG A 216 22.40 -3.06 -4.06
C ARG A 216 21.62 -3.62 -2.88
N GLY A 217 21.22 -2.79 -1.92
CA GLY A 217 20.56 -3.25 -0.69
C GLY A 217 21.49 -4.00 0.26
N LEU A 218 22.80 -3.73 0.21
CA LEU A 218 23.76 -4.27 1.17
C LEU A 218 23.88 -3.38 2.40
N VAL A 219 23.64 -2.08 2.23
CA VAL A 219 23.65 -1.06 3.28
C VAL A 219 22.32 -0.33 3.28
N VAL A 220 21.81 -0.02 4.47
CA VAL A 220 20.56 0.74 4.61
C VAL A 220 20.79 2.20 4.23
N PRO A 221 19.91 2.82 3.40
CA PRO A 221 20.02 4.23 3.07
C PRO A 221 19.99 5.12 4.31
N SER A 222 21.08 5.86 4.53
CA SER A 222 21.22 6.80 5.64
C SER A 222 21.27 8.25 5.13
N LYS A 223 20.96 9.23 5.99
CA LYS A 223 21.42 10.60 5.71
C LYS A 223 22.59 10.87 6.63
N LYS A 224 23.50 11.72 6.15
CA LYS A 224 24.52 12.34 6.98
C LYS A 224 23.80 13.04 8.13
N THR A 225 23.86 12.46 9.32
CA THR A 225 23.59 13.20 10.54
C THR A 225 24.78 14.12 10.68
N GLY A 226 24.62 15.40 10.33
CA GLY A 226 25.63 16.39 10.68
C GLY A 226 25.86 16.24 12.19
N ARG A 227 27.08 15.89 12.59
CA ARG A 227 27.47 16.15 13.98
C ARG A 227 27.33 17.66 14.13
N ARG A 228 26.44 18.08 15.04
CA ARG A 228 26.47 19.43 15.57
C ARG A 228 27.83 19.67 16.22
#